data_AF-A0A971T156-F1
#
_entry.id   AF-A0A971T156-F1
#
_cell.length_a   1.000
_cell.length_b   1.000
_cell.length_c   1.000
_cell.angle_alpha   90.00
_cell.angle_beta   90.00
_cell.angle_gamma   90.00
#
_symmetry.space_group_name_H-M   'P 1'
#
loop_
_entity.id
_entity.type
_entity.pdbx_description
1 polymer ?
#
loop_
_entity_poly.entity_id
_entity_poly.type
_entity_poly.pdbx_seq_one_letter_code
_entity_poly.pdbx_strand_id
1 'polypeptide(L)'
;MKISKKTLSIFLMSTFISLLLLGGILYFFYCAFIEKFRYEGIKGIGIGLTVYANDYGTVPPLDQWCDKLIEEADFGPSHFWGVIDRQEGVCGYALNENLQGKIFSELDDKVVLAFEAKGPWNLSGGPELMKTSTRKKIAVVFVDGHMKFIPREDIDKLKWKP
;
A
#
# COMPACT_ATOMS: atom_id res chain seq x y z
N MET A 1 57.85 4.33 -9.02
CA MET A 1 57.40 3.54 -7.85
C MET A 1 56.71 2.27 -8.36
N LYS A 2 57.21 1.06 -8.05
CA LYS A 2 56.58 -0.21 -8.47
C LYS A 2 55.63 -0.68 -7.35
N ILE A 3 54.34 -0.84 -7.66
CA ILE A 3 53.35 -1.42 -6.73
C ILE A 3 53.51 -2.96 -6.73
N SER A 4 53.52 -3.57 -5.54
CA SER A 4 53.62 -5.03 -5.43
C SER A 4 52.29 -5.71 -5.80
N LYS A 5 52.33 -6.94 -6.35
CA LYS A 5 51.12 -7.73 -6.65
C LYS A 5 50.23 -7.92 -5.40
N LYS A 6 50.85 -8.06 -4.22
CA LYS A 6 50.14 -8.19 -2.94
C LYS A 6 49.37 -6.92 -2.58
N THR A 7 49.99 -5.76 -2.75
CA THR A 7 49.36 -4.46 -2.51
C THR A 7 48.18 -4.24 -3.45
N LEU A 8 48.34 -4.58 -4.74
CA LEU A 8 47.26 -4.50 -5.73
C LEU A 8 46.09 -5.45 -5.37
N SER A 9 46.39 -6.67 -4.95
CA SER A 9 45.38 -7.66 -4.55
C SER A 9 44.55 -7.20 -3.34
N ILE A 10 45.19 -6.60 -2.32
CA ILE A 10 44.50 -6.07 -1.13
C ILE A 10 43.58 -4.93 -1.53
N PHE A 11 44.04 -4.02 -2.40
CA PHE A 11 43.23 -2.90 -2.88
C PHE A 11 41.99 -3.40 -3.61
N LEU A 12 42.14 -4.34 -4.57
CA LEU A 12 41.02 -4.92 -5.31
C LEU A 12 40.01 -5.62 -4.40
N MET A 13 40.49 -6.39 -3.41
CA MET A 13 39.62 -7.06 -2.45
C MET A 13 38.84 -6.05 -1.59
N SER A 14 39.52 -4.99 -1.12
CA SER A 14 38.87 -3.91 -0.37
C SER A 14 37.81 -3.19 -1.21
N THR A 15 38.10 -2.88 -2.48
CA THR A 15 37.13 -2.25 -3.38
C THR A 15 35.92 -3.14 -3.61
N PHE A 16 36.13 -4.44 -3.83
CA PHE A 16 35.05 -5.40 -4.02
C PHE A 16 34.14 -5.49 -2.77
N ILE A 17 34.74 -5.58 -1.58
CA ILE A 17 33.98 -5.58 -0.32
C ILE A 17 33.19 -4.29 -0.15
N SER A 18 33.80 -3.13 -0.41
CA SER A 18 33.11 -1.84 -0.33
C SER A 18 31.92 -1.74 -1.29
N LEU A 19 32.04 -2.28 -2.51
CA LEU A 19 30.94 -2.31 -3.47
C LEU A 19 29.79 -3.23 -3.02
N LEU A 20 30.11 -4.39 -2.44
CA LEU A 20 29.08 -5.28 -1.87
C LEU A 20 28.36 -4.63 -0.70
N LEU A 21 29.09 -3.97 0.20
CA LEU A 21 28.50 -3.25 1.33
C LEU A 21 27.61 -2.10 0.85
N LEU A 22 28.08 -1.31 -0.11
CA LEU A 22 27.29 -0.23 -0.71
C LEU A 22 26.03 -0.78 -1.38
N GLY A 23 26.15 -1.87 -2.14
CA GLY A 23 25.01 -2.55 -2.76
C GLY A 23 23.98 -3.02 -1.73
N GLY A 24 24.44 -3.63 -0.62
CA GLY A 24 23.56 -4.05 0.48
C GLY A 24 22.87 -2.88 1.17
N ILE A 25 23.57 -1.77 1.40
CA ILE A 25 23.01 -0.55 1.99
C ILE A 25 21.96 0.07 1.07
N LEU A 26 22.26 0.21 -0.23
CA LEU A 26 21.32 0.74 -1.23
C LEU A 26 20.07 -0.14 -1.33
N TYR A 27 20.24 -1.47 -1.31
CA TYR A 27 19.11 -2.39 -1.31
C TYR A 27 18.24 -2.24 -0.05
N PHE A 28 18.85 -2.12 1.12
CA PHE A 28 18.13 -1.88 2.36
C PHE A 28 17.30 -0.58 2.30
N PHE A 29 17.92 0.53 1.87
CA PHE A 29 17.22 1.80 1.70
C PHE A 29 16.10 1.71 0.67
N TYR A 30 16.33 1.00 -0.44
CA TYR A 30 15.29 0.74 -1.44
C TYR A 30 14.09 -0.01 -0.82
N CYS A 31 14.33 -1.08 -0.07
CA CYS A 31 13.25 -1.82 0.60
C CYS A 31 12.49 -0.96 1.61
N ALA A 32 13.20 -0.21 2.47
CA ALA A 32 12.59 0.69 3.44
C ALA A 32 11.77 1.79 2.77
N PHE A 33 12.27 2.33 1.65
CA PHE A 33 11.55 3.30 0.83
C PHE A 33 10.24 2.73 0.28
N ILE A 34 10.27 1.52 -0.28
CA ILE A 34 9.07 0.85 -0.81
C ILE A 34 8.02 0.64 0.30
N GLU A 35 8.41 0.16 1.48
CA GLU A 35 7.46 -0.01 2.59
C GLU A 35 6.87 1.31 3.06
N LYS A 36 7.68 2.38 3.15
CA LYS A 36 7.20 3.72 3.48
C LYS A 36 6.18 4.23 2.47
N PHE A 37 6.45 4.11 1.17
CA PHE A 37 5.51 4.55 0.14
C PHE A 37 4.20 3.76 0.15
N ARG A 38 4.26 2.46 0.41
CA ARG A 38 3.08 1.61 0.60
C ARG A 38 2.26 2.10 1.80
N TYR A 39 2.96 2.47 2.87
CA TYR A 39 2.34 2.96 4.08
C TYR A 39 1.60 4.28 3.86
N GLU A 40 2.29 5.28 3.32
CA GLU A 40 1.69 6.59 3.07
C GLU A 40 0.57 6.51 2.04
N GLY A 41 0.73 5.67 1.01
CA GLY A 41 -0.28 5.52 -0.05
C GLY A 41 -1.62 5.05 0.49
N ILE A 42 -1.68 3.89 1.15
CA ILE A 42 -2.95 3.39 1.68
C ILE A 42 -3.48 4.22 2.86
N LYS A 43 -2.58 4.78 3.69
CA LYS A 43 -2.99 5.69 4.75
C LYS A 43 -3.68 6.92 4.17
N GLY A 44 -3.15 7.46 3.07
CA GLY A 44 -3.79 8.50 2.28
C GLY A 44 -5.19 8.09 1.85
N ILE A 45 -5.35 6.95 1.19
CA ILE A 45 -6.67 6.42 0.81
C ILE A 45 -7.64 6.37 2.00
N GLY A 46 -7.22 5.85 3.15
CA GLY A 46 -8.04 5.80 4.36
C GLY A 46 -8.48 7.18 4.86
N ILE A 47 -7.58 8.17 4.82
CA ILE A 47 -7.90 9.56 5.15
C ILE A 47 -8.95 10.10 4.16
N GLY A 48 -8.76 9.92 2.86
CA GLY A 48 -9.71 10.37 1.84
C GLY A 48 -11.11 9.76 2.02
N LEU A 49 -11.18 8.45 2.27
CA LEU A 49 -12.44 7.76 2.56
C LEU A 49 -13.12 8.28 3.83
N THR A 50 -12.33 8.61 4.87
CA THR A 50 -12.85 9.18 6.12
C THR A 50 -13.37 10.61 5.91
N VAL A 51 -12.67 11.43 5.12
CA VAL A 51 -13.11 12.78 4.74
C VAL A 51 -14.45 12.69 4.01
N TYR A 52 -14.53 11.87 2.96
CA TYR A 52 -15.77 11.63 2.25
C TYR A 52 -16.89 11.16 3.20
N ALA A 53 -16.61 10.17 4.05
CA ALA A 53 -17.62 9.65 4.95
C ALA A 53 -18.11 10.66 5.99
N ASN A 54 -17.26 11.61 6.42
CA ASN A 54 -17.68 12.69 7.30
C ASN A 54 -18.62 13.68 6.61
N ASP A 55 -18.44 13.92 5.31
CA ASP A 55 -19.26 14.84 4.54
C ASP A 55 -20.59 14.22 4.07
N TYR A 56 -20.59 12.93 3.71
CA TYR A 56 -21.74 12.24 3.11
C TYR A 56 -22.40 11.19 4.02
N GLY A 57 -21.81 10.85 5.16
CA GLY A 57 -22.34 9.89 6.15
C GLY A 57 -22.18 8.41 5.80
N THR A 58 -21.76 8.08 4.58
CA THR A 58 -21.54 6.70 4.10
C THR A 58 -20.20 6.56 3.40
N VAL A 59 -19.76 5.32 3.17
CA VAL A 59 -18.68 5.07 2.22
C VAL A 59 -19.11 5.44 0.78
N PRO A 60 -18.18 5.80 -0.12
CA PRO A 60 -18.51 6.05 -1.52
C PRO A 60 -19.11 4.82 -2.23
N PRO A 61 -19.82 5.01 -3.35
CA PRO A 61 -20.24 3.91 -4.23
C PRO A 61 -19.04 3.09 -4.70
N LEU A 62 -19.17 1.76 -4.66
CA LEU A 62 -18.06 0.82 -4.94
C LEU A 62 -17.50 0.96 -6.37
N ASP A 63 -18.32 1.39 -7.32
CA ASP A 63 -17.96 1.52 -8.74
C ASP A 63 -17.46 2.93 -9.11
N GLN A 64 -17.41 3.86 -8.15
CA GLN A 64 -17.02 5.26 -8.36
C GLN A 64 -16.13 5.82 -7.23
N TRP A 65 -15.65 4.99 -6.30
CA TRP A 65 -15.00 5.48 -5.08
C TRP A 65 -13.70 6.25 -5.36
N CYS A 66 -12.90 5.86 -6.35
CA CYS A 66 -11.71 6.61 -6.72
C CYS A 66 -12.08 7.99 -7.28
N ASP A 67 -13.09 8.05 -8.14
CA ASP A 67 -13.59 9.31 -8.72
C ASP A 67 -14.15 10.23 -7.64
N LYS A 68 -14.91 9.68 -6.68
CA LYS A 68 -15.44 10.44 -5.55
C LYS A 68 -14.39 11.02 -4.63
N LEU A 69 -13.27 10.32 -4.43
CA LEU A 69 -12.16 10.92 -3.68
C LEU A 69 -11.45 12.04 -4.46
N ILE A 70 -11.39 11.95 -5.79
CA ILE A 70 -10.85 13.04 -6.62
C ILE A 70 -11.75 14.27 -6.56
N GLU A 71 -13.06 14.07 -6.67
CA GLU A 71 -14.06 15.14 -6.69
C GLU A 71 -14.19 15.81 -5.32
N GLU A 72 -14.21 15.03 -4.24
CA GLU A 72 -14.71 15.49 -2.94
C GLU A 72 -13.69 15.40 -1.79
N ALA A 73 -12.50 14.82 -1.99
CA ALA A 73 -11.51 14.63 -0.92
C ALA A 73 -10.11 15.18 -1.24
N ASP A 74 -9.99 16.07 -2.24
CA ASP A 74 -8.74 16.68 -2.73
C ASP A 74 -7.69 15.67 -3.28
N PHE A 75 -8.14 14.57 -3.88
CA PHE A 75 -7.23 13.59 -4.49
C PHE A 75 -6.92 13.93 -5.96
N GLY A 76 -5.67 13.70 -6.36
CA GLY A 76 -5.29 13.53 -7.76
C GLY A 76 -5.18 12.05 -8.17
N PRO A 77 -5.26 11.71 -9.48
CA PRO A 77 -5.14 10.32 -9.96
C PRO A 77 -3.88 9.57 -9.49
N SER A 78 -2.78 10.30 -9.23
CA SER A 78 -1.52 9.72 -8.77
C SER A 78 -1.57 9.10 -7.37
N HIS A 79 -2.56 9.45 -6.54
CA HIS A 79 -2.73 8.89 -5.20
C HIS A 79 -3.16 7.41 -5.23
N PHE A 80 -3.78 6.98 -6.33
CA PHE A 80 -4.28 5.61 -6.49
C PHE A 80 -3.23 4.66 -7.05
N TRP A 81 -2.06 5.16 -7.46
CA TRP A 81 -1.03 4.32 -8.04
C TRP A 81 -0.33 3.44 -7.01
N GLY A 82 -0.10 2.18 -7.38
CA GLY A 82 0.75 1.29 -6.61
C GLY A 82 2.22 1.74 -6.64
N VAL A 83 2.99 1.37 -5.62
CA VAL A 83 4.39 1.80 -5.47
C VAL A 83 5.29 1.35 -6.61
N ILE A 84 5.00 0.19 -7.21
CA ILE A 84 5.83 -0.41 -8.28
C ILE A 84 5.17 -0.23 -9.65
N ASP A 85 3.85 -0.30 -9.72
CA ASP A 85 3.10 -0.30 -10.97
C ASP A 85 2.28 0.99 -11.10
N ARG A 86 2.97 2.07 -11.45
CA ARG A 86 2.34 3.36 -11.80
C ARG A 86 1.81 3.27 -13.23
N GLN A 87 0.59 2.78 -13.35
CA GLN A 87 -0.10 2.68 -14.62
C GLN A 87 -1.43 3.45 -14.54
N GLU A 88 -1.67 4.30 -15.53
CA GLU A 88 -2.94 5.00 -15.66
C GLU A 88 -4.10 4.02 -15.81
N GLY A 89 -5.22 4.28 -15.15
CA GLY A 89 -6.38 3.39 -15.11
C GLY A 89 -6.24 2.14 -14.22
N VAL A 90 -5.10 1.95 -13.56
CA VAL A 90 -4.88 0.87 -12.58
C VAL A 90 -4.87 1.46 -11.17
N CYS A 91 -5.71 0.91 -10.30
CA CYS A 91 -5.71 1.23 -8.88
C CYS A 91 -4.83 0.22 -8.13
N GLY A 92 -4.00 0.73 -7.22
CA GLY A 92 -3.16 -0.04 -6.30
C GLY A 92 -3.88 -0.45 -5.02
N TYR A 93 -5.17 -0.10 -4.89
CA TYR A 93 -5.99 -0.33 -3.73
C TYR A 93 -7.37 -0.86 -4.12
N ALA A 94 -8.05 -1.47 -3.18
CA ALA A 94 -9.45 -1.86 -3.29
C ALA A 94 -10.24 -1.45 -2.06
N LEU A 95 -11.52 -1.13 -2.29
CA LEU A 95 -12.48 -0.85 -1.23
C LEU A 95 -13.18 -2.15 -0.79
N ASN A 96 -13.46 -2.30 0.51
CA ASN A 96 -14.21 -3.45 1.01
C ASN A 96 -15.67 -3.42 0.52
N GLU A 97 -16.04 -4.38 -0.31
CA GLU A 97 -17.38 -4.46 -0.91
C GLU A 97 -18.52 -4.58 0.12
N ASN A 98 -18.23 -5.12 1.31
CA ASN A 98 -19.23 -5.35 2.36
C ASN A 98 -19.72 -4.05 3.01
N LEU A 99 -19.09 -2.91 2.70
CA LEU A 99 -19.42 -1.60 3.26
C LEU A 99 -20.43 -0.81 2.42
N GLN A 100 -20.82 -1.29 1.24
CA GLN A 100 -21.70 -0.55 0.35
C GLN A 100 -23.01 -0.13 1.04
N GLY A 101 -23.30 1.17 0.97
CA GLY A 101 -24.53 1.75 1.53
C GLY A 101 -24.60 1.72 3.06
N LYS A 102 -23.51 1.43 3.77
CA LYS A 102 -23.47 1.46 5.23
C LYS A 102 -23.19 2.87 5.74
N ILE A 103 -23.83 3.21 6.86
CA ILE A 103 -23.58 4.45 7.60
C ILE A 103 -22.22 4.31 8.28
N PHE A 104 -21.29 5.20 7.96
CA PHE A 104 -19.89 5.06 8.36
C PHE A 104 -19.71 5.13 9.88
N SER A 105 -20.46 6.00 10.55
CA SER A 105 -20.42 6.16 12.01
C SER A 105 -21.00 4.98 12.79
N GLU A 106 -21.69 4.04 12.14
CA GLU A 106 -22.23 2.83 12.75
C GLU A 106 -21.31 1.62 12.53
N LEU A 107 -20.23 1.78 11.77
CA LEU A 107 -19.27 0.70 11.51
C LEU A 107 -18.37 0.47 12.72
N ASP A 108 -18.01 -0.79 12.95
CA ASP A 108 -16.99 -1.16 13.95
C ASP A 108 -15.60 -0.74 13.47
N ASP A 109 -14.85 -0.07 14.35
CA ASP A 109 -13.49 0.44 14.15
C ASP A 109 -12.51 -0.57 13.52
N LYS A 110 -12.68 -1.87 13.79
CA LYS A 110 -11.79 -2.94 13.33
C LYS A 110 -12.22 -3.54 11.99
N VAL A 111 -13.27 -3.03 11.38
CA VAL A 111 -13.69 -3.47 10.05
C VAL A 111 -12.67 -2.99 9.02
N VAL A 112 -12.31 -3.86 8.09
CA VAL A 112 -11.47 -3.50 6.94
C VAL A 112 -12.18 -2.45 6.11
N LEU A 113 -11.56 -1.29 5.93
CA LEU A 113 -12.08 -0.21 5.10
C LEU A 113 -11.56 -0.37 3.66
N ALA A 114 -10.24 -0.37 3.49
CA ALA A 114 -9.59 -0.56 2.21
C ALA A 114 -8.27 -1.33 2.38
N PHE A 115 -7.75 -1.87 1.28
CA PHE A 115 -6.55 -2.70 1.29
C PHE A 115 -5.76 -2.56 -0.02
N GLU A 116 -4.47 -2.88 0.03
CA GLU A 116 -3.64 -2.97 -1.17
C GLU A 116 -4.11 -4.12 -2.07
N ALA A 117 -4.48 -3.78 -3.30
CA ALA A 117 -4.81 -4.74 -4.34
C ALA A 117 -4.58 -4.10 -5.70
N LYS A 118 -4.00 -4.84 -6.64
CA LYS A 118 -3.79 -4.34 -7.99
C LYS A 118 -4.98 -4.73 -8.85
N GLY A 119 -5.59 -3.75 -9.52
CA GLY A 119 -6.60 -4.03 -10.54
C GLY A 119 -7.16 -2.77 -11.18
N PRO A 120 -8.35 -2.87 -11.82
CA PRO A 120 -8.96 -1.74 -12.50
C PRO A 120 -9.26 -0.57 -11.56
N TRP A 121 -9.51 0.59 -12.15
CA TRP A 121 -10.10 1.74 -11.47
C TRP A 121 -11.39 1.33 -10.71
N ASN A 122 -11.61 1.91 -9.53
CA ASN A 122 -12.72 1.56 -8.63
C ASN A 122 -12.76 0.08 -8.21
N LEU A 123 -11.62 -0.61 -8.14
CA LEU A 123 -11.59 -1.99 -7.64
C LEU A 123 -12.21 -2.06 -6.24
N SER A 124 -13.09 -3.03 -6.06
CA SER A 124 -13.72 -3.37 -4.79
C SER A 124 -13.87 -4.89 -4.68
N GLY A 125 -13.91 -5.39 -3.46
CA GLY A 125 -14.02 -6.81 -3.18
C GLY A 125 -13.68 -7.16 -1.75
N GLY A 126 -13.33 -8.42 -1.52
CA GLY A 126 -13.02 -8.98 -0.22
C GLY A 126 -11.63 -9.63 -0.13
N PRO A 127 -11.44 -10.59 0.78
CA PRO A 127 -10.14 -11.21 1.05
C PRO A 127 -9.53 -11.94 -0.15
N GLU A 128 -10.34 -12.39 -1.10
CA GLU A 128 -9.90 -13.08 -2.32
C GLU A 128 -8.99 -12.20 -3.19
N LEU A 129 -9.21 -10.88 -3.24
CA LEU A 129 -8.35 -9.96 -3.98
C LEU A 129 -6.95 -9.89 -3.36
N MET A 130 -6.85 -9.87 -2.02
CA MET A 130 -5.56 -9.87 -1.33
C MET A 130 -4.79 -11.18 -1.54
N LYS A 131 -5.50 -12.31 -1.68
CA LYS A 131 -4.89 -13.62 -1.95
C LYS A 131 -4.26 -13.72 -3.34
N THR A 132 -4.49 -12.78 -4.24
CA THR A 132 -3.78 -12.74 -5.54
C THR A 132 -2.35 -12.20 -5.43
N SER A 133 -2.04 -11.45 -4.36
CA SER A 133 -0.76 -10.78 -4.18
C SER A 133 0.38 -11.74 -3.82
N THR A 134 1.54 -11.66 -4.48
CA THR A 134 2.72 -12.46 -4.15
C THR A 134 3.45 -11.98 -2.88
N ARG A 135 2.98 -10.89 -2.24
CA ARG A 135 3.60 -10.30 -1.06
C ARG A 135 3.29 -11.12 0.20
N LYS A 136 4.28 -11.17 1.12
CA LYS A 136 4.13 -11.82 2.44
C LYS A 136 3.19 -11.05 3.38
N LYS A 137 3.17 -9.73 3.26
CA LYS A 137 2.31 -8.84 4.04
C LYS A 137 1.63 -7.83 3.12
N ILE A 138 0.37 -7.54 3.40
CA ILE A 138 -0.48 -6.63 2.62
C ILE A 138 -0.91 -5.49 3.53
N ALA A 139 -0.83 -4.26 3.04
CA ALA A 139 -1.28 -3.13 3.82
C ALA A 139 -2.81 -3.04 3.81
N VAL A 140 -3.39 -2.80 4.97
CA VAL A 140 -4.82 -2.71 5.21
C VAL A 140 -5.09 -1.49 6.07
N VAL A 141 -6.08 -0.70 5.71
CA VAL A 141 -6.61 0.39 6.54
C VAL A 141 -8.00 -0.01 7.06
N PHE A 142 -8.27 0.32 8.31
CA PHE A 142 -9.50 0.00 9.02
C PHE A 142 -10.37 1.25 9.17
N VAL A 143 -11.63 1.08 9.59
CA VAL A 143 -12.63 2.15 9.69
C VAL A 143 -12.18 3.30 10.59
N ASP A 144 -11.50 3.02 11.69
CA ASP A 144 -10.93 4.06 12.59
C ASP A 144 -9.71 4.80 12.00
N GLY A 145 -9.33 4.50 10.76
CA GLY A 145 -8.19 5.09 10.05
C GLY A 145 -6.83 4.47 10.39
N HIS A 146 -6.75 3.47 11.28
CA HIS A 146 -5.47 2.81 11.54
C HIS A 146 -5.07 1.92 10.37
N MET A 147 -3.76 1.84 10.11
CA MET A 147 -3.20 1.02 9.05
C MET A 147 -2.29 -0.06 9.64
N LYS A 148 -2.36 -1.28 9.11
CA LYS A 148 -1.42 -2.37 9.43
C LYS A 148 -0.97 -3.15 8.19
N PHE A 149 0.25 -3.64 8.24
CA PHE A 149 0.72 -4.71 7.35
C PHE A 149 0.28 -6.06 7.90
N ILE A 150 -0.69 -6.70 7.25
CA ILE A 150 -1.27 -7.98 7.65
C ILE A 150 -0.51 -9.11 6.97
N PRO A 151 -0.01 -10.12 7.71
CA PRO A 151 0.53 -11.35 7.12
C PRO A 151 -0.53 -12.07 6.29
N ARG A 152 -0.12 -12.67 5.17
CA ARG A 152 -1.05 -13.31 4.24
C ARG A 152 -1.89 -14.42 4.89
N GLU A 153 -1.32 -15.14 5.85
CA GLU A 153 -1.95 -16.18 6.66
C GLU A 153 -3.03 -15.65 7.63
N ASP A 154 -3.05 -14.35 7.91
CA ASP A 154 -3.98 -13.72 8.84
C ASP A 154 -5.15 -13.00 8.14
N ILE A 155 -5.16 -12.96 6.79
CA ILE A 155 -6.20 -12.28 5.99
C ILE A 155 -7.61 -12.74 6.35
N ASP A 156 -7.79 -14.05 6.56
CA ASP A 156 -9.09 -14.65 6.86
C ASP A 156 -9.55 -14.39 8.30
N LYS A 157 -8.67 -13.86 9.16
CA LYS A 157 -8.97 -13.50 10.55
C LYS A 157 -9.45 -12.04 10.70
N LEU A 158 -9.36 -11.24 9.63
CA LEU A 158 -9.79 -9.85 9.64
C LEU A 158 -11.31 -9.72 9.69
N LYS A 159 -11.80 -8.63 10.28
CA LYS A 159 -13.23 -8.31 10.27
C LYS A 159 -13.60 -7.65 8.94
N TRP A 160 -14.22 -8.42 8.06
CA TRP A 160 -14.63 -7.96 6.72
C TRP A 160 -16.04 -7.37 6.66
N LYS A 161 -16.89 -7.72 7.62
CA LYS A 161 -18.28 -7.29 7.68
C LYS A 161 -18.50 -6.40 8.91
N PRO A 162 -19.37 -5.37 8.82
CA PRO A 162 -19.76 -4.54 9.96
C PRO A 162 -20.22 -5.37 11.16
#